data_AF-A0A7S4K6Y7-F1
#
_entry.id   AF-A0A7S4K6Y7-F1
#
_cell.length_a   1.000
_cell.length_b   1.000
_cell.length_c   1.000
_cell.angle_alpha   90.00
_cell.angle_beta   90.00
_cell.angle_gamma   90.00
#
_symmetry.space_group_name_H-M   'P 1'
#
loop_
_entity.id
_entity.type
_entity.pdbx_description
1 polymer ?
#
loop_
_entity_poly.entity_id
_entity_poly.type
_entity_poly.pdbx_seq_one_letter_code
_entity_poly.pdbx_strand_id
1 'polypeptide(L)'
;MRQSLTCVICTEILFFPVAFLPCMHKFCGACVWRNQEAAGEGSYCCPMCRQGVTSVIRDRQCGESVEAFLKKHPSLRRAREEEEECERMARQLIAKYARGSESLVLVDEYDAAPATEPLCYNCNHPAPDSFRCLPGRHNHSVCSQCNELMPDRPEADERPPLKCEGCDRPFCGAYFHWMQRPVHQNPARDCCWRTSCKQETANFNRLPPEVFQWNTHERGILQEIMAHRGFEPTTFFRECLETLPDLPFPDLPGPQGVGARPSLRTLVDSEYLCNSCMRTLFAGIAYLWRKSLVPAELPPSVQQRPRCYYGHRCRTQTHNLSHAQRYDHACEQTRWT
;
A
#
# COMPACT_ATOMS: atom_id res chain seq x y z
N MET A 1 10.27 28.79 12.10
CA MET A 1 8.87 29.08 11.70
C MET A 1 8.66 29.01 10.17
N ARG A 2 9.54 29.55 9.32
CA ARG A 2 9.37 29.51 7.84
C ARG A 2 9.43 28.09 7.22
N GLN A 3 10.33 27.22 7.68
CA GLN A 3 10.55 25.88 7.10
C GLN A 3 9.32 24.94 7.20
N SER A 4 8.43 25.14 8.18
CA SER A 4 7.23 24.31 8.36
C SER A 4 6.03 24.78 7.53
N LEU A 5 6.16 25.92 6.81
CA LEU A 5 5.11 26.52 5.97
C LEU A 5 5.48 26.53 4.48
N THR A 6 6.59 25.88 4.11
CA THR A 6 7.07 25.79 2.73
C THR A 6 6.73 24.43 2.12
N CYS A 7 6.24 24.44 0.88
CA CYS A 7 6.01 23.24 0.11
C CYS A 7 7.32 22.72 -0.46
N VAL A 8 7.67 21.45 -0.25
CA VAL A 8 8.92 20.90 -0.80
C VAL A 8 8.90 20.69 -2.33
N ILE A 9 7.72 20.77 -2.97
CA ILE A 9 7.59 20.60 -4.44
C ILE A 9 7.91 21.91 -5.15
N CYS A 10 7.26 23.02 -4.77
CA CYS A 10 7.49 24.33 -5.39
C CYS A 10 8.49 25.20 -4.63
N THR A 11 8.92 24.80 -3.43
CA THR A 11 9.84 25.55 -2.54
C THR A 11 9.31 26.90 -2.04
N GLU A 12 8.06 27.23 -2.36
CA GLU A 12 7.36 28.44 -1.91
C GLU A 12 6.49 28.19 -0.67
N ILE A 13 5.85 29.24 -0.16
CA ILE A 13 4.83 29.13 0.89
C ILE A 13 3.68 28.25 0.40
N LEU A 14 3.20 27.38 1.29
CA LEU A 14 2.08 26.49 1.02
C LEU A 14 0.85 27.31 0.61
N PHE A 15 0.20 26.92 -0.49
CA PHE A 15 -1.09 27.46 -0.89
C PHE A 15 -2.09 26.31 -0.99
N PHE A 16 -3.27 26.48 -0.38
CA PHE A 16 -4.26 25.42 -0.19
C PHE A 16 -3.59 24.12 0.33
N PRO A 17 -3.03 24.13 1.55
CA PRO A 17 -2.24 23.01 2.06
C PRO A 17 -3.10 21.74 2.18
N VAL A 18 -2.55 20.64 1.68
CA VAL A 18 -3.10 19.30 1.83
C VAL A 18 -2.12 18.42 2.58
N ALA A 19 -2.64 17.49 3.37
CA ALA A 19 -1.87 16.47 4.07
C ALA A 19 -2.12 15.10 3.44
N PHE A 20 -1.06 14.32 3.27
CA PHE A 20 -1.13 12.93 2.83
C PHE A 20 -1.31 11.99 4.00
N LEU A 21 -2.18 10.99 3.83
CA LEU A 21 -2.30 9.88 4.77
C LEU A 21 -1.61 8.63 4.22
N PRO A 22 -0.93 7.85 5.10
CA PRO A 22 -0.84 8.02 6.56
C PRO A 22 0.32 8.93 7.04
N CYS A 23 1.17 9.43 6.15
CA CYS A 23 2.45 10.04 6.54
C CYS A 23 2.37 11.48 7.08
N MET A 24 1.22 12.14 6.98
CA MET A 24 0.94 13.52 7.41
C MET A 24 1.85 14.61 6.81
N HIS A 25 2.59 14.31 5.75
CA HIS A 25 3.39 15.31 5.03
C HIS A 25 2.49 16.27 4.25
N LYS A 26 2.90 17.55 4.22
CA LYS A 26 2.08 18.66 3.73
C LYS A 26 2.64 19.26 2.45
N PHE A 27 1.75 19.56 1.50
CA PHE A 27 2.09 20.11 0.19
C PHE A 27 1.01 21.10 -0.27
N CYS A 28 1.28 21.91 -1.28
CA CYS A 28 0.22 22.61 -2.00
C CYS A 28 -0.63 21.59 -2.77
N GLY A 29 -1.96 21.69 -2.70
CA GLY A 29 -2.84 20.78 -3.44
C GLY A 29 -2.56 20.78 -4.96
N ALA A 30 -2.34 21.97 -5.55
CA ALA A 30 -1.99 22.09 -6.97
C ALA A 30 -0.65 21.43 -7.33
N CYS A 31 0.36 21.52 -6.45
CA CYS A 31 1.66 20.90 -6.69
C CYS A 31 1.55 19.37 -6.72
N VAL A 32 0.75 18.81 -5.83
CA VAL A 32 0.48 17.37 -5.83
C VAL A 32 -0.27 16.96 -7.09
N TRP A 33 -1.34 17.70 -7.46
CA TRP A 33 -2.11 17.41 -8.67
C TRP A 33 -1.21 17.35 -9.90
N ARG A 34 -0.40 18.39 -10.14
CA ARG A 34 0.52 18.43 -11.30
C ARG A 34 1.58 17.33 -11.25
N ASN A 35 2.13 17.06 -10.06
CA ASN A 35 3.14 16.02 -9.89
C ASN A 35 2.56 14.60 -10.09
N GLN A 36 1.28 14.39 -9.77
CA GLN A 36 0.57 13.14 -10.08
C GLN A 36 0.36 12.96 -11.59
N GLU A 37 -0.11 13.99 -12.28
CA GLU A 37 -0.33 13.94 -13.72
C GLU A 37 0.98 13.66 -14.48
N ALA A 38 2.09 14.29 -14.06
CA ALA A 38 3.40 14.06 -14.66
C ALA A 38 3.98 12.66 -14.40
N ALA A 39 3.59 12.02 -13.30
CA ALA A 39 4.06 10.67 -12.94
C ALA A 39 3.36 9.54 -13.73
N GLY A 40 2.26 9.85 -14.43
CA GLY A 40 1.49 8.88 -15.21
C GLY A 40 0.62 7.94 -14.37
N GLU A 41 0.11 6.87 -15.00
CA GLU A 41 -0.79 5.92 -14.34
C GLU A 41 -0.04 5.01 -13.34
N GLY A 42 -0.42 5.07 -12.06
CA GLY A 42 0.17 4.24 -11.01
C GLY A 42 -0.19 4.67 -9.58
N SER A 43 0.27 3.89 -8.60
CA SER A 43 0.17 4.26 -7.18
C SER A 43 1.08 5.45 -6.88
N TYR A 44 0.51 6.53 -6.35
CA TYR A 44 1.26 7.75 -6.05
C TYR A 44 1.90 7.68 -4.65
N CYS A 45 3.19 7.96 -4.59
CA CYS A 45 3.96 7.99 -3.35
C CYS A 45 4.25 9.42 -2.91
N CYS A 46 4.31 9.63 -1.59
CA CYS A 46 4.67 10.90 -0.98
C CYS A 46 6.07 11.37 -1.45
N PRO A 47 6.22 12.59 -2.01
CA PRO A 47 7.53 13.09 -2.46
C PRO A 47 8.57 13.23 -1.34
N MET A 48 8.13 13.37 -0.08
CA MET A 48 9.03 13.52 1.08
C MET A 48 9.53 12.19 1.62
N CYS A 49 8.64 11.22 1.84
CA CYS A 49 8.98 9.96 2.51
C CYS A 49 8.83 8.71 1.64
N ARG A 50 8.37 8.86 0.40
CA ARG A 50 8.11 7.78 -0.58
C ARG A 50 7.06 6.75 -0.14
N GLN A 51 6.35 7.00 0.96
CA GLN A 51 5.23 6.18 1.42
C GLN A 51 4.04 6.31 0.46
N GLY A 52 3.36 5.21 0.16
CA GLY A 52 2.15 5.22 -0.65
C GLY A 52 1.05 6.08 -0.03
N VAL A 53 0.39 6.90 -0.84
CA VAL A 53 -0.65 7.84 -0.41
C VAL A 53 -2.02 7.17 -0.51
N THR A 54 -2.69 6.99 0.61
CA THR A 54 -4.03 6.37 0.65
C THR A 54 -5.15 7.40 0.55
N SER A 55 -4.96 8.58 1.15
CA SER A 55 -5.92 9.68 1.11
C SER A 55 -5.22 11.03 1.20
N VAL A 56 -5.92 12.06 0.71
CA VAL A 56 -5.46 13.44 0.73
C VAL A 56 -6.56 14.29 1.36
N ILE A 57 -6.20 14.99 2.43
CA ILE A 57 -7.13 15.86 3.16
C ILE A 57 -6.64 17.30 3.15
N ARG A 58 -7.57 18.26 3.15
CA ARG A 58 -7.21 19.67 3.35
C ARG A 58 -6.77 19.89 4.79
N ASP A 59 -5.60 20.50 4.98
CA ASP A 59 -5.10 20.85 6.30
C ASP A 59 -5.49 22.29 6.66
N ARG A 60 -6.66 22.45 7.31
CA ARG A 60 -7.20 23.76 7.68
C ARG A 60 -6.29 24.50 8.68
N GLN A 61 -5.75 23.79 9.66
CA GLN A 61 -4.88 24.38 10.69
C GLN A 61 -3.57 24.92 10.09
N CYS A 62 -2.98 24.18 9.15
CA CYS A 62 -1.83 24.67 8.40
C CYS A 62 -2.21 25.87 7.52
N GLY A 63 -3.40 25.84 6.91
CA GLY A 63 -3.94 26.97 6.14
C GLY A 63 -4.07 28.25 6.96
N GLU A 64 -4.61 28.17 8.18
CA GLU A 64 -4.70 29.32 9.10
C GLU A 64 -3.31 29.87 9.47
N SER A 65 -2.34 28.97 9.68
CA SER A 65 -0.96 29.35 9.98
C SER A 65 -0.28 30.03 8.78
N VAL A 66 -0.58 29.57 7.56
CA VAL A 66 -0.13 30.20 6.30
C VAL A 66 -0.74 31.59 6.16
N GLU A 67 -2.05 31.77 6.35
CA GLU A 67 -2.71 33.07 6.21
C GLU A 67 -2.19 34.08 7.26
N ALA A 68 -2.00 33.63 8.51
CA ALA A 68 -1.40 34.47 9.55
C ALA A 68 0.03 34.92 9.20
N PHE A 69 0.80 34.05 8.52
CA PHE A 69 2.13 34.37 8.03
C PHE A 69 2.08 35.34 6.84
N LEU A 70 1.22 35.10 5.84
CA LEU A 70 1.05 35.94 4.66
C LEU A 70 0.53 37.34 5.02
N LYS A 71 -0.30 37.48 6.06
CA LYS A 71 -0.75 38.79 6.58
C LYS A 71 0.44 39.65 7.03
N LYS A 72 1.50 39.05 7.55
CA LYS A 72 2.74 39.73 7.96
C LYS A 72 3.74 39.87 6.81
N HIS A 73 3.60 39.07 5.75
CA HIS A 73 4.52 39.01 4.62
C HIS A 73 3.75 38.99 3.28
N PRO A 74 3.02 40.08 2.94
CA PRO A 74 2.12 40.10 1.79
C PRO A 74 2.84 39.96 0.44
N SER A 75 4.12 40.33 0.36
CA SER A 75 4.95 40.14 -0.85
C SER A 75 5.24 38.69 -1.22
N LEU A 76 4.97 37.74 -0.31
CA LEU A 76 5.12 36.30 -0.54
C LEU A 76 3.81 35.63 -1.00
N ARG A 77 2.73 36.41 -1.17
CA ARG A 77 1.45 35.91 -1.66
C ARG A 77 1.50 35.70 -3.17
N ARG A 78 0.85 34.65 -3.65
CA ARG A 78 0.75 34.35 -5.08
C ARG A 78 -0.14 35.37 -5.78
N ALA A 79 0.01 35.48 -7.09
CA ALA A 79 -0.88 36.29 -7.91
C ALA A 79 -2.30 35.70 -7.86
N ARG A 80 -3.32 36.57 -7.86
CA ARG A 80 -4.73 36.15 -7.71
C ARG A 80 -5.17 35.11 -8.75
N GLU A 81 -4.78 35.30 -10.00
CA GLU A 81 -5.11 34.36 -11.10
C GLU A 81 -4.50 32.97 -10.85
N GLU A 82 -3.28 32.93 -10.31
CA GLU A 82 -2.59 31.69 -9.93
C GLU A 82 -3.25 31.03 -8.71
N GLU A 83 -3.74 31.81 -7.75
CA GLU A 83 -4.47 31.31 -6.58
C GLU A 83 -5.76 30.58 -7.01
N GLU A 84 -6.55 31.18 -7.90
CA GLU A 84 -7.80 30.60 -8.41
C GLU A 84 -7.56 29.27 -9.15
N GLU A 85 -6.53 29.21 -10.00
CA GLU A 85 -6.16 27.98 -10.70
C GLU A 85 -5.64 26.91 -9.73
N CYS A 86 -4.77 27.28 -8.80
CA CYS A 86 -4.21 26.35 -7.82
C CYS A 86 -5.29 25.78 -6.90
N GLU A 87 -6.27 26.58 -6.50
CA GLU A 87 -7.39 26.14 -5.69
C GLU A 87 -8.27 25.15 -6.46
N ARG A 88 -8.56 25.44 -7.73
CA ARG A 88 -9.31 24.51 -8.61
C ARG A 88 -8.63 23.14 -8.67
N MET A 89 -7.31 23.10 -8.90
CA MET A 89 -6.55 21.84 -8.93
C MET A 89 -6.53 21.13 -7.57
N ALA A 90 -6.39 21.87 -6.47
CA ALA A 90 -6.40 21.31 -5.12
C ALA A 90 -7.76 20.67 -4.78
N ARG A 91 -8.87 21.29 -5.19
CA ARG A 91 -10.21 20.73 -5.03
C ARG A 91 -10.41 19.47 -5.88
N GLN A 92 -9.92 19.46 -7.12
CA GLN A 92 -9.94 18.26 -7.96
C GLN A 92 -9.14 17.10 -7.35
N LEU A 93 -7.97 17.40 -6.76
CA LEU A 93 -7.18 16.42 -6.02
C LEU A 93 -7.94 15.85 -4.84
N ILE A 94 -8.49 16.70 -3.98
CA ILE A 94 -9.25 16.24 -2.81
C ILE A 94 -10.46 15.42 -3.26
N ALA A 95 -11.20 15.85 -4.27
CA ALA A 95 -12.33 15.08 -4.82
C ALA A 95 -11.89 13.73 -5.42
N LYS A 96 -10.71 13.64 -6.02
CA LYS A 96 -10.11 12.38 -6.51
C LYS A 96 -9.88 11.40 -5.35
N TYR A 97 -9.45 11.89 -4.18
CA TYR A 97 -9.18 11.08 -2.99
C TYR A 97 -10.36 10.95 -2.01
N ALA A 98 -11.36 11.82 -2.09
CA ALA A 98 -12.58 11.81 -1.26
C ALA A 98 -13.63 10.83 -1.81
N ARG A 99 -13.59 10.49 -3.10
CA ARG A 99 -14.39 9.40 -3.72
C ARG A 99 -13.97 7.98 -3.28
N GLY A 100 -13.30 7.89 -2.14
CA GLY A 100 -12.84 6.69 -1.46
C GLY A 100 -12.55 6.98 0.02
N SER A 101 -13.34 7.80 0.70
CA SER A 101 -13.26 7.99 2.17
C SER A 101 -14.50 8.72 2.67
N GLU A 102 -15.50 8.01 3.20
CA GLU A 102 -16.54 8.63 4.02
C GLU A 102 -15.91 9.08 5.35
N SER A 103 -15.46 10.34 5.43
CA SER A 103 -15.61 11.23 6.59
C SER A 103 -14.73 12.49 6.45
N LEU A 104 -15.36 13.64 6.73
CA LEU A 104 -14.83 15.01 6.88
C LEU A 104 -14.58 15.83 5.60
N VAL A 105 -15.65 16.09 4.84
CA VAL A 105 -15.79 17.37 4.14
C VAL A 105 -17.07 18.04 4.61
N LEU A 106 -16.94 19.02 5.52
CA LEU A 106 -17.94 20.07 5.67
C LEU A 106 -17.90 20.87 4.36
N VAL A 107 -18.79 20.53 3.44
CA VAL A 107 -19.15 21.35 2.27
C VAL A 107 -20.32 22.23 2.72
N ASP A 108 -20.15 23.55 2.59
CA ASP A 108 -21.22 24.51 2.83
C ASP A 108 -22.41 24.19 1.91
N GLU A 109 -23.59 24.10 2.51
CA GLU A 109 -24.88 23.94 1.85
C GLU A 109 -25.17 25.16 1.00
N TYR A 110 -24.88 25.16 -0.30
CA TYR A 110 -25.68 25.85 -1.33
C TYR A 110 -25.21 25.26 -2.68
N ASP A 111 -26.16 24.65 -3.41
CA ASP A 111 -26.01 24.01 -4.74
C ASP A 111 -25.48 22.56 -4.81
N ALA A 112 -25.95 21.66 -3.94
CA ALA A 112 -25.88 20.23 -4.21
C ALA A 112 -27.16 19.74 -4.92
N ALA A 113 -27.05 19.39 -6.20
CA ALA A 113 -27.98 18.45 -6.83
C ALA A 113 -28.06 17.17 -5.96
N PRO A 114 -29.20 16.46 -5.88
CA PRO A 114 -29.34 15.33 -4.96
C PRO A 114 -28.25 14.31 -5.25
N ALA A 115 -27.32 14.19 -4.31
CA ALA A 115 -26.28 13.20 -4.34
C ALA A 115 -26.96 11.83 -4.29
N THR A 116 -26.90 11.07 -5.38
CA THR A 116 -27.14 9.64 -5.29
C THR A 116 -26.06 9.10 -4.35
N GLU A 117 -26.43 8.74 -3.12
CA GLU A 117 -25.51 8.15 -2.15
C GLU A 117 -24.71 7.02 -2.83
N PRO A 118 -23.38 6.93 -2.61
CA PRO A 118 -22.61 5.83 -3.15
C PRO A 118 -23.10 4.52 -2.52
N LEU A 119 -23.98 3.82 -3.22
CA LEU A 119 -24.58 2.58 -2.73
C LEU A 119 -23.60 1.42 -2.90
N CYS A 120 -23.47 0.60 -1.86
CA CYS A 120 -22.85 -0.72 -1.98
C CYS A 120 -23.46 -1.49 -3.16
N TYR A 121 -22.64 -2.23 -3.90
CA TYR A 121 -23.09 -3.00 -5.06
C TYR A 121 -24.26 -3.95 -4.69
N ASN A 122 -24.22 -4.57 -3.51
CA ASN A 122 -25.28 -5.45 -3.01
C ASN A 122 -26.58 -4.77 -2.59
N CYS A 123 -26.65 -3.44 -2.56
CA CYS A 123 -27.93 -2.74 -2.38
C CYS A 123 -28.82 -2.91 -3.61
N ASN A 124 -28.21 -2.86 -4.80
CA ASN A 124 -28.93 -2.87 -6.07
C ASN A 124 -28.83 -4.21 -6.81
N HIS A 125 -27.80 -5.01 -6.51
CA HIS A 125 -27.54 -6.29 -7.19
C HIS A 125 -27.54 -7.45 -6.19
N PRO A 126 -28.39 -8.47 -6.36
CA PRO A 126 -28.36 -9.64 -5.49
C PRO A 126 -27.08 -10.44 -5.72
N ALA A 127 -26.54 -11.02 -4.66
CA ALA A 127 -25.47 -12.02 -4.75
C ALA A 127 -26.01 -13.37 -5.28
N PRO A 128 -25.14 -14.30 -5.72
CA PRO A 128 -25.54 -15.63 -6.17
C PRO A 128 -26.40 -16.41 -5.18
N ASP A 129 -26.19 -16.20 -3.87
CA ASP A 129 -26.99 -16.77 -2.78
C ASP A 129 -28.27 -15.96 -2.48
N SER A 130 -28.71 -15.13 -3.42
CA SER A 130 -29.87 -14.24 -3.30
C SER A 130 -29.76 -13.15 -2.23
N PHE A 131 -28.58 -12.94 -1.63
CA PHE A 131 -28.41 -11.89 -0.62
C PHE A 131 -28.49 -10.49 -1.23
N ARG A 132 -29.23 -9.61 -0.56
CA ARG A 132 -29.32 -8.17 -0.85
C ARG A 132 -29.23 -7.40 0.47
N CYS A 133 -28.53 -6.26 0.46
CA CYS A 133 -28.50 -5.37 1.62
C CYS A 133 -29.91 -4.87 1.96
N LEU A 134 -30.25 -4.82 3.25
CA LEU A 134 -31.54 -4.33 3.70
C LEU A 134 -31.61 -2.80 3.54
N PRO A 135 -32.69 -2.25 2.96
CA PRO A 135 -32.89 -0.81 2.85
C PRO A 135 -32.83 -0.13 4.23
N GLY A 136 -32.05 0.95 4.35
CA GLY A 136 -31.95 1.74 5.58
C GLY A 136 -31.17 1.09 6.74
N ARG A 137 -30.44 -0.02 6.52
CA ARG A 137 -29.57 -0.63 7.54
C ARG A 137 -28.08 -0.46 7.24
N HIS A 138 -27.34 -0.12 8.29
CA HIS A 138 -25.91 0.23 8.33
C HIS A 138 -24.93 -0.96 8.24
N ASN A 139 -25.31 -2.10 7.66
CA ASN A 139 -24.43 -3.28 7.62
C ASN A 139 -23.53 -3.24 6.37
N HIS A 140 -22.71 -2.19 6.29
CA HIS A 140 -21.69 -2.04 5.27
C HIS A 140 -20.33 -1.86 5.92
N SER A 141 -19.34 -2.50 5.33
CA SER A 141 -17.93 -2.26 5.62
C SER A 141 -17.30 -1.49 4.47
N VAL A 142 -16.25 -0.74 4.77
CA VAL A 142 -15.45 -0.03 3.76
C VAL A 142 -14.27 -0.92 3.37
N CYS A 143 -14.11 -1.21 2.08
CA CYS A 143 -12.96 -1.99 1.61
C CYS A 143 -11.66 -1.25 1.91
N SER A 144 -10.69 -1.90 2.56
CA SER A 144 -9.42 -1.29 2.97
C SER A 144 -8.47 -0.94 1.81
N GLN A 145 -8.83 -1.28 0.57
CA GLN A 145 -8.03 -1.03 -0.63
C GLN A 145 -8.65 0.01 -1.57
N CYS A 146 -9.94 -0.14 -1.92
CA CYS A 146 -10.64 0.82 -2.81
C CYS A 146 -11.55 1.80 -2.07
N ASN A 147 -11.78 1.58 -0.77
CA ASN A 147 -12.66 2.38 0.07
C ASN A 147 -14.11 2.49 -0.41
N GLU A 148 -14.56 1.55 -1.25
CA GLU A 148 -15.96 1.39 -1.64
C GLU A 148 -16.72 0.58 -0.58
N LEU A 149 -18.02 0.84 -0.47
CA LEU A 149 -18.90 0.08 0.41
C LEU A 149 -19.09 -1.36 -0.10
N MET A 150 -18.96 -2.31 0.82
CA MET A 150 -19.20 -3.74 0.64
C MET A 150 -20.14 -4.23 1.74
N PRO A 151 -20.91 -5.31 1.50
CA PRO A 151 -21.80 -5.81 2.53
C PRO A 151 -20.99 -6.27 3.74
N ASP A 152 -21.49 -5.96 4.93
CA ASP A 152 -21.03 -6.56 6.17
C ASP A 152 -21.98 -7.69 6.54
N ARG A 153 -21.53 -8.93 6.32
CA ARG A 153 -22.34 -10.12 6.58
C ARG A 153 -21.48 -11.27 7.13
N PRO A 154 -22.02 -12.11 8.04
CA PRO A 154 -21.29 -13.21 8.67
C PRO A 154 -20.74 -14.20 7.65
N GLU A 155 -19.56 -14.76 7.93
CA GLU A 155 -18.90 -15.80 7.13
C GLU A 155 -19.82 -16.98 6.81
N ALA A 156 -19.59 -17.61 5.66
CA ALA A 156 -20.34 -18.78 5.19
C ALA A 156 -19.47 -19.58 4.21
N ASP A 157 -19.51 -20.91 4.30
CA ASP A 157 -18.62 -21.83 3.56
C ASP A 157 -18.77 -21.72 2.03
N GLU A 158 -19.95 -21.33 1.54
CA GLU A 158 -20.28 -21.28 0.11
C GLU A 158 -19.71 -20.04 -0.62
N ARG A 159 -19.01 -19.15 0.09
CA ARG A 159 -18.50 -17.88 -0.48
C ARG A 159 -17.16 -17.47 0.14
N PRO A 160 -16.36 -16.66 -0.58
CA PRO A 160 -15.13 -16.12 -0.02
C PRO A 160 -15.38 -15.20 1.20
N PRO A 161 -14.38 -15.09 2.10
CA PRO A 161 -14.45 -14.16 3.22
C PRO A 161 -14.43 -12.71 2.73
N LEU A 162 -15.07 -11.85 3.52
CA LEU A 162 -15.11 -10.39 3.29
C LEU A 162 -13.92 -9.67 3.94
N LYS A 163 -13.09 -10.43 4.67
CA LYS A 163 -11.91 -9.96 5.38
C LYS A 163 -10.69 -10.78 5.00
N CYS A 164 -9.52 -10.18 5.15
CA CYS A 164 -8.25 -10.90 5.04
C CYS A 164 -8.05 -11.78 6.27
N GLU A 165 -7.80 -13.07 6.09
CA GLU A 165 -7.55 -14.02 7.19
C GLU A 165 -6.24 -13.71 7.95
N GLY A 166 -5.30 -13.03 7.30
CA GLY A 166 -4.07 -12.56 7.94
C GLY A 166 -4.27 -11.33 8.84
N CYS A 167 -4.91 -10.27 8.33
CA CYS A 167 -4.95 -8.98 9.04
C CYS A 167 -6.33 -8.53 9.53
N ASP A 168 -7.35 -9.35 9.35
CA ASP A 168 -8.77 -9.12 9.70
C ASP A 168 -9.39 -7.84 9.12
N ARG A 169 -8.71 -7.19 8.17
CA ARG A 169 -9.23 -5.99 7.51
C ARG A 169 -10.21 -6.36 6.38
N PRO A 170 -11.25 -5.54 6.13
CA PRO A 170 -12.24 -5.80 5.07
C PRO A 170 -11.65 -5.58 3.67
N PHE A 171 -11.90 -6.52 2.76
CA PHE A 171 -11.52 -6.43 1.34
C PHE A 171 -12.63 -6.98 0.44
N CYS A 172 -13.01 -6.22 -0.57
CA CYS A 172 -14.19 -6.53 -1.36
C CYS A 172 -13.94 -7.49 -2.54
N GLY A 173 -12.69 -7.68 -2.96
CA GLY A 173 -12.44 -8.27 -4.27
C GLY A 173 -12.76 -9.75 -4.38
N ALA A 174 -12.49 -10.58 -3.36
CA ALA A 174 -12.72 -12.02 -3.44
C ALA A 174 -14.22 -12.31 -3.49
N TYR A 175 -14.96 -11.62 -2.62
CA TYR A 175 -16.40 -11.64 -2.60
C TYR A 175 -17.03 -11.13 -3.91
N PHE A 176 -16.59 -9.98 -4.42
CA PHE A 176 -17.15 -9.45 -5.67
C PHE A 176 -16.73 -10.25 -6.91
N HIS A 177 -15.57 -10.91 -6.87
CA HIS A 177 -15.16 -11.88 -7.89
C HIS A 177 -16.08 -13.09 -7.93
N TRP A 178 -16.36 -13.68 -6.78
CA TRP A 178 -17.36 -14.75 -6.65
C TRP A 178 -18.76 -14.31 -7.10
N MET A 179 -19.16 -13.07 -6.82
CA MET A 179 -20.40 -12.49 -7.33
C MET A 179 -20.41 -12.21 -8.84
N GLN A 180 -19.29 -12.36 -9.54
CA GLN A 180 -19.13 -11.99 -10.94
C GLN A 180 -19.51 -10.52 -11.21
N ARG A 181 -19.23 -9.64 -10.24
CA ARG A 181 -19.43 -8.19 -10.40
C ARG A 181 -18.66 -7.72 -11.64
N PRO A 182 -19.27 -6.94 -12.55
CA PRO A 182 -18.55 -6.40 -13.68
C PRO A 182 -17.34 -5.60 -13.23
N VAL A 183 -16.20 -5.93 -13.83
CA VAL A 183 -14.91 -5.25 -13.68
C VAL A 183 -15.11 -3.74 -13.90
N HIS A 184 -14.54 -2.90 -13.03
CA HIS A 184 -14.73 -1.46 -13.15
C HIS A 184 -13.99 -0.96 -14.39
N GLN A 185 -14.63 -0.12 -15.21
CA GLN A 185 -13.97 0.57 -16.32
C GLN A 185 -12.85 1.54 -15.87
N ASN A 186 -12.69 1.76 -14.56
CA ASN A 186 -11.62 2.54 -13.97
C ASN A 186 -10.51 1.61 -13.42
N PRO A 187 -9.32 1.56 -14.06
CA PRO A 187 -8.20 0.70 -13.66
C PRO A 187 -7.76 0.86 -12.20
N ALA A 188 -7.93 2.05 -11.61
CA ALA A 188 -7.57 2.33 -10.22
C ALA A 188 -8.52 1.65 -9.21
N ARG A 189 -9.80 1.45 -9.59
CA ARG A 189 -10.80 0.75 -8.77
C ARG A 189 -10.79 -0.77 -8.99
N ASP A 190 -10.23 -1.17 -10.12
CA ASP A 190 -9.99 -2.56 -10.52
C ASP A 190 -8.89 -3.26 -9.73
N CYS A 191 -8.16 -2.50 -8.91
CA CYS A 191 -7.13 -3.03 -8.04
C CYS A 191 -7.69 -4.12 -7.12
N CYS A 192 -8.85 -3.92 -6.48
CA CYS A 192 -9.43 -4.92 -5.56
C CYS A 192 -9.72 -6.26 -6.24
N TRP A 193 -10.25 -6.22 -7.47
CA TRP A 193 -10.54 -7.42 -8.27
C TRP A 193 -9.30 -8.26 -8.57
N ARG A 194 -8.15 -7.62 -8.80
CA ARG A 194 -6.86 -8.28 -9.08
C ARG A 194 -6.01 -8.57 -7.84
N THR A 195 -6.40 -8.11 -6.65
CA THR A 195 -5.52 -8.08 -5.45
C THR A 195 -6.02 -8.86 -4.24
N SER A 196 -7.25 -9.37 -4.27
CA SER A 196 -7.74 -10.34 -3.28
C SER A 196 -7.86 -11.69 -3.97
N CYS A 197 -6.83 -12.48 -3.82
CA CYS A 197 -6.74 -13.74 -4.53
C CYS A 197 -6.38 -14.76 -3.48
N LYS A 198 -7.31 -15.70 -3.32
CA LYS A 198 -7.03 -17.02 -2.78
C LYS A 198 -5.56 -17.40 -3.05
N GLN A 199 -4.83 -17.81 -2.03
CA GLN A 199 -3.39 -18.03 -2.07
C GLN A 199 -2.96 -18.90 -3.26
N GLU A 200 -3.74 -19.93 -3.56
CA GLU A 200 -3.54 -20.84 -4.69
C GLU A 200 -3.58 -20.15 -6.07
N THR A 201 -4.36 -19.08 -6.22
CA THR A 201 -4.52 -18.33 -7.47
C THR A 201 -3.67 -17.06 -7.52
N ALA A 202 -2.80 -16.86 -6.52
CA ALA A 202 -1.90 -15.72 -6.48
C ALA A 202 -0.98 -15.69 -7.71
N ASN A 203 -0.90 -14.53 -8.35
CA ASN A 203 -0.06 -14.31 -9.52
C ASN A 203 0.94 -13.18 -9.27
N PHE A 204 2.21 -13.47 -9.54
CA PHE A 204 3.32 -12.55 -9.44
C PHE A 204 4.07 -12.47 -10.76
N ASN A 205 4.11 -11.27 -11.33
CA ASN A 205 4.93 -10.97 -12.51
C ASN A 205 6.38 -10.61 -12.15
N ARG A 206 6.64 -10.25 -10.88
CA ARG A 206 7.96 -9.85 -10.36
C ARG A 206 8.05 -10.24 -8.89
N LEU A 207 9.27 -10.42 -8.39
CA LEU A 207 9.49 -10.55 -6.95
C LEU A 207 8.99 -9.29 -6.23
N PRO A 208 8.24 -9.43 -5.11
CA PRO A 208 7.87 -8.29 -4.29
C PRO A 208 9.12 -7.54 -3.80
N PRO A 209 9.12 -6.21 -3.83
CA PRO A 209 10.23 -5.43 -3.36
C PRO A 209 10.53 -5.62 -1.87
N GLU A 210 9.57 -6.08 -1.07
CA GLU A 210 9.71 -6.40 0.35
C GLU A 210 10.63 -7.60 0.62
N VAL A 211 10.87 -8.46 -0.38
CA VAL A 211 11.82 -9.59 -0.28
C VAL A 211 13.20 -9.04 0.13
N PHE A 212 13.77 -9.62 1.19
CA PHE A 212 14.98 -9.11 1.89
C PHE A 212 14.90 -7.65 2.35
N GLN A 213 13.73 -7.19 2.84
CA GLN A 213 13.55 -5.83 3.38
C GLN A 213 14.04 -4.73 2.43
N TRP A 214 13.61 -4.82 1.17
CA TRP A 214 13.95 -3.83 0.15
C TRP A 214 15.45 -3.80 -0.21
N ASN A 215 16.22 -4.81 0.20
CA ASN A 215 17.59 -5.01 -0.25
C ASN A 215 17.61 -5.42 -1.72
N THR A 216 17.93 -4.47 -2.60
CA THR A 216 17.96 -4.71 -4.04
C THR A 216 19.05 -5.67 -4.47
N HIS A 217 20.16 -5.76 -3.71
CA HIS A 217 21.26 -6.66 -4.02
C HIS A 217 20.90 -8.12 -3.72
N GLU A 218 20.38 -8.41 -2.52
CA GLU A 218 19.94 -9.78 -2.16
C GLU A 218 18.77 -10.24 -3.02
N ARG A 219 17.84 -9.34 -3.36
CA ARG A 219 16.78 -9.66 -4.31
C ARG A 219 17.34 -9.96 -5.70
N GLY A 220 18.37 -9.25 -6.14
CA GLY A 220 19.08 -9.54 -7.40
C GLY A 220 19.75 -10.92 -7.40
N ILE A 221 20.42 -11.29 -6.31
CA ILE A 221 20.99 -12.63 -6.12
C ILE A 221 19.91 -13.71 -6.18
N LEU A 222 18.77 -13.49 -5.51
CA LEU A 222 17.66 -14.44 -5.56
C LEU A 222 17.10 -14.56 -6.99
N GLN A 223 16.99 -13.45 -7.73
CA GLN A 223 16.57 -13.48 -9.13
C GLN A 223 17.55 -14.25 -10.02
N GLU A 224 18.85 -14.14 -9.79
CA GLU A 224 19.88 -14.93 -10.48
C GLU A 224 19.71 -16.43 -10.19
N ILE A 225 19.55 -16.81 -8.93
CA ILE A 225 19.31 -18.21 -8.52
C ILE A 225 18.02 -18.74 -9.15
N MET A 226 16.95 -17.96 -9.13
CA MET A 226 15.67 -18.31 -9.77
C MET A 226 15.85 -18.55 -11.26
N ALA A 227 16.54 -17.64 -11.96
CA ALA A 227 16.78 -17.74 -13.39
C ALA A 227 17.58 -19.00 -13.75
N HIS A 228 18.63 -19.33 -12.99
CA HIS A 228 19.41 -20.55 -13.19
C HIS A 228 18.60 -21.84 -12.98
N ARG A 229 17.59 -21.80 -12.11
CA ARG A 229 16.69 -22.94 -11.86
C ARG A 229 15.42 -22.93 -12.72
N GLY A 230 15.27 -21.96 -13.62
CA GLY A 230 14.11 -21.85 -14.50
C GLY A 230 12.82 -21.43 -13.78
N PHE A 231 12.92 -20.72 -12.66
CA PHE A 231 11.77 -20.23 -11.92
C PHE A 231 11.28 -18.88 -12.41
N GLU A 232 9.98 -18.78 -12.68
CA GLU A 232 9.24 -17.53 -12.76
C GLU A 232 8.72 -17.14 -11.36
N PRO A 233 8.43 -15.85 -11.07
CA PRO A 233 8.06 -15.45 -9.71
C PRO A 233 6.84 -16.17 -9.14
N THR A 234 5.85 -16.50 -9.98
CA THR A 234 4.66 -17.26 -9.55
C THR A 234 4.98 -18.74 -9.28
N THR A 235 5.81 -19.38 -10.10
CA THR A 235 6.20 -20.79 -9.87
C THR A 235 7.13 -20.89 -8.66
N PHE A 236 8.02 -19.92 -8.48
CA PHE A 236 8.87 -19.80 -7.31
C PHE A 236 8.08 -19.62 -6.00
N PHE A 237 7.04 -18.79 -6.02
CA PHE A 237 6.15 -18.62 -4.88
C PHE A 237 5.51 -19.96 -4.46
N ARG A 238 5.00 -20.73 -5.44
CA ARG A 238 4.42 -22.06 -5.19
C ARG A 238 5.44 -23.06 -4.67
N GLU A 239 6.62 -23.12 -5.29
CA GLU A 239 7.74 -23.93 -4.82
C GLU A 239 8.08 -23.63 -3.36
N CYS A 240 8.17 -22.35 -2.97
CA CYS A 240 8.49 -21.96 -1.60
C CYS A 240 7.40 -22.36 -0.59
N LEU A 241 6.14 -22.40 -1.01
CA LEU A 241 5.03 -22.88 -0.16
C LEU A 241 5.09 -24.40 0.01
N GLU A 242 5.36 -25.14 -1.08
CA GLU A 242 5.39 -26.61 -1.09
C GLU A 242 6.63 -27.17 -0.39
N THR A 243 7.77 -26.47 -0.48
CA THR A 243 9.06 -26.90 0.08
C THR A 243 9.47 -26.12 1.34
N LEU A 244 8.47 -25.57 2.06
CA LEU A 244 8.70 -24.71 3.22
C LEU A 244 9.63 -25.41 4.23
N PRO A 245 10.83 -24.88 4.48
CA PRO A 245 11.80 -25.54 5.34
C PRO A 245 11.36 -25.44 6.80
N ASP A 246 11.68 -26.46 7.60
CA ASP A 246 11.47 -26.47 9.05
C ASP A 246 12.50 -25.55 9.74
N LEU A 247 12.29 -24.25 9.57
CA LEU A 247 13.10 -23.18 10.13
C LEU A 247 12.19 -22.23 10.92
N PRO A 248 12.68 -21.64 12.01
CA PRO A 248 11.90 -20.66 12.76
C PRO A 248 11.55 -19.49 11.84
N PHE A 249 10.29 -19.11 11.85
CA PHE A 249 9.81 -18.01 11.03
C PHE A 249 10.53 -16.71 11.41
N PRO A 250 11.11 -15.98 10.44
CA PRO A 250 11.69 -14.69 10.74
C PRO A 250 10.58 -13.74 11.19
N ASP A 251 10.81 -13.07 12.32
CA ASP A 251 10.11 -11.84 12.64
C ASP A 251 10.55 -10.80 11.61
N LEU A 252 9.86 -10.76 10.47
CA LEU A 252 10.12 -9.77 9.43
C LEU A 252 9.73 -8.38 9.95
N PRO A 253 10.67 -7.48 10.25
CA PRO A 253 10.31 -6.09 10.47
C PRO A 253 9.70 -5.57 9.18
N GLY A 254 8.69 -4.72 9.31
CA GLY A 254 8.39 -3.81 8.21
C GLY A 254 8.13 -2.42 8.73
N PRO A 255 7.51 -1.54 7.94
CA PRO A 255 7.33 -0.15 8.29
C PRO A 255 6.80 0.02 9.72
N GLN A 256 7.49 0.87 10.48
CA GLN A 256 7.14 1.25 11.84
C GLN A 256 5.75 1.92 11.83
N GLY A 257 4.90 1.62 12.80
CA GLY A 257 3.60 2.30 13.00
C GLY A 257 2.38 1.66 12.33
N VAL A 258 2.51 0.46 11.74
CA VAL A 258 1.37 -0.36 11.32
C VAL A 258 1.09 -1.37 12.44
N GLY A 259 -0.17 -1.57 12.83
CA GLY A 259 -0.58 -2.43 13.96
C GLY A 259 -0.04 -3.87 13.93
N ALA A 260 -0.40 -4.68 14.93
CA ALA A 260 0.04 -6.08 15.06
C ALA A 260 -0.05 -6.81 13.72
N ARG A 261 1.10 -7.30 13.24
CA ARG A 261 1.21 -7.97 11.94
C ARG A 261 0.84 -9.44 12.11
N PRO A 262 0.21 -10.07 11.10
CA PRO A 262 0.09 -11.52 11.10
C PRO A 262 1.47 -12.17 11.15
N SER A 263 1.58 -13.25 11.92
CA SER A 263 2.74 -14.11 11.88
C SER A 263 2.84 -14.77 10.50
N LEU A 264 4.05 -15.11 10.06
CA LEU A 264 4.23 -15.83 8.79
C LEU A 264 3.50 -17.19 8.81
N ARG A 265 3.40 -17.83 9.98
CA ARG A 265 2.61 -19.06 10.15
C ARG A 265 1.12 -18.83 9.85
N THR A 266 0.54 -17.79 10.43
CA THR A 266 -0.86 -17.39 10.17
C THR A 266 -1.08 -17.16 8.67
N LEU A 267 -0.12 -16.52 7.99
CA LEU A 267 -0.22 -16.28 6.56
C LEU A 267 -0.15 -17.57 5.73
N VAL A 268 0.75 -18.49 6.07
CA VAL A 268 0.87 -19.80 5.38
C VAL A 268 -0.42 -20.61 5.52
N ASP A 269 -1.02 -20.60 6.71
CA ASP A 269 -2.25 -21.34 7.03
C ASP A 269 -3.53 -20.66 6.49
N SER A 270 -3.43 -19.44 5.94
CA SER A 270 -4.57 -18.70 5.39
C SER A 270 -4.82 -19.08 3.93
N GLU A 271 -6.08 -19.21 3.55
CA GLU A 271 -6.51 -19.38 2.17
C GLU A 271 -6.71 -18.03 1.48
N TYR A 272 -7.28 -17.03 2.17
CA TYR A 272 -7.62 -15.74 1.59
C TYR A 272 -6.84 -14.58 2.22
N LEU A 273 -5.90 -14.03 1.45
CA LEU A 273 -5.05 -12.92 1.88
C LEU A 273 -5.25 -11.66 1.02
N CYS A 274 -5.13 -10.50 1.65
CA CYS A 274 -4.99 -9.24 0.93
C CYS A 274 -3.59 -9.14 0.30
N ASN A 275 -3.42 -8.29 -0.71
CA ASN A 275 -2.14 -8.13 -1.41
C ASN A 275 -0.95 -7.81 -0.48
N SER A 276 -1.14 -7.00 0.55
CA SER A 276 -0.07 -6.70 1.52
C SER A 276 0.34 -7.94 2.32
N CYS A 277 -0.62 -8.74 2.78
CA CYS A 277 -0.35 -10.00 3.48
C CYS A 277 0.28 -11.01 2.53
N MET A 278 -0.22 -11.13 1.30
CA MET A 278 0.33 -12.02 0.26
C MET A 278 1.80 -11.69 -0.09
N ARG A 279 2.15 -10.40 -0.20
CA ARG A 279 3.54 -9.98 -0.41
C ARG A 279 4.43 -10.23 0.81
N THR A 280 3.87 -10.10 2.00
CA THR A 280 4.56 -10.40 3.27
C THR A 280 4.85 -11.90 3.38
N LEU A 281 3.87 -12.74 3.05
CA LEU A 281 4.01 -14.18 2.93
C LEU A 281 5.13 -14.52 1.94
N PHE A 282 5.07 -14.00 0.71
CA PHE A 282 6.09 -14.26 -0.29
C PHE A 282 7.49 -13.83 0.19
N ALA A 283 7.62 -12.63 0.75
CA ALA A 283 8.91 -12.17 1.30
C ALA A 283 9.46 -13.10 2.40
N GLY A 284 8.58 -13.65 3.24
CA GLY A 284 8.92 -14.58 4.30
C GLY A 284 9.36 -15.96 3.81
N ILE A 285 8.56 -16.60 2.97
CA ILE A 285 8.88 -17.94 2.46
C ILE A 285 10.09 -17.91 1.51
N ALA A 286 10.27 -16.83 0.73
CA ALA A 286 11.45 -16.66 -0.12
C ALA A 286 12.74 -16.49 0.70
N TYR A 287 12.67 -15.79 1.83
CA TYR A 287 13.78 -15.71 2.77
C TYR A 287 14.13 -17.09 3.34
N LEU A 288 13.13 -17.83 3.80
CA LEU A 288 13.33 -19.17 4.36
C LEU A 288 13.94 -20.13 3.33
N TRP A 289 13.39 -20.15 2.12
CA TRP A 289 13.91 -20.95 1.01
C TRP A 289 15.35 -20.57 0.63
N ARG A 290 15.66 -19.28 0.54
CA ARG A 290 17.05 -18.83 0.25
C ARG A 290 18.02 -19.22 1.37
N LYS A 291 17.56 -19.17 2.63
CA LYS A 291 18.36 -19.53 3.80
C LYS A 291 18.61 -21.04 3.90
N SER A 292 17.73 -21.89 3.36
CA SER A 292 17.89 -23.34 3.36
C SER A 292 18.86 -23.87 2.29
N LEU A 293 19.24 -23.06 1.30
CA LEU A 293 20.21 -23.45 0.26
C LEU A 293 21.60 -23.70 0.85
N VAL A 294 22.26 -24.76 0.39
CA VAL A 294 23.65 -25.05 0.76
C VAL A 294 24.64 -24.19 -0.05
N PRO A 295 25.90 -23.98 0.41
CA PRO A 295 26.85 -23.11 -0.30
C PRO A 295 27.09 -23.47 -1.77
N ALA A 296 27.05 -24.76 -2.12
CA ALA A 296 27.22 -25.24 -3.50
C ALA A 296 26.08 -24.80 -4.44
N GLU A 297 24.93 -24.43 -3.90
CA GLU A 297 23.75 -23.96 -4.63
C GLU A 297 23.72 -22.44 -4.82
N LEU A 298 24.67 -21.72 -4.21
CA LEU A 298 24.75 -20.27 -4.25
C LEU A 298 25.79 -19.78 -5.27
N PRO A 299 25.57 -18.63 -5.92
CA PRO A 299 26.57 -18.04 -6.80
C PRO A 299 27.92 -17.82 -6.09
N PRO A 300 29.07 -17.96 -6.79
CA PRO A 300 30.39 -17.78 -6.17
C PRO A 300 30.58 -16.42 -5.49
N SER A 301 29.94 -15.37 -6.01
CA SER A 301 29.92 -14.01 -5.44
C SER A 301 29.33 -13.95 -4.03
N VAL A 302 28.50 -14.93 -3.66
CA VAL A 302 27.80 -14.99 -2.38
C VAL A 302 28.54 -15.82 -1.35
N GLN A 303 29.19 -16.91 -1.77
CA GLN A 303 29.83 -17.88 -0.89
C GLN A 303 30.91 -17.28 0.02
N GLN A 304 31.54 -16.19 -0.40
CA GLN A 304 32.63 -15.53 0.33
C GLN A 304 32.16 -14.35 1.21
N ARG A 305 30.87 -13.98 1.16
CA ARG A 305 30.36 -12.82 1.89
C ARG A 305 30.24 -13.15 3.38
N PRO A 306 30.88 -12.37 4.28
CA PRO A 306 30.65 -12.53 5.71
C PRO A 306 29.20 -12.19 6.07
N ARG A 307 28.66 -12.87 7.08
CA ARG A 307 27.31 -12.60 7.61
C ARG A 307 27.23 -11.22 8.24
N CYS A 308 26.16 -10.49 7.97
CA CYS A 308 25.86 -9.25 8.67
C CYS A 308 25.53 -9.55 10.14
N TYR A 309 26.08 -8.79 11.09
CA TYR A 309 25.76 -8.96 12.52
C TYR A 309 24.27 -8.76 12.83
N TYR A 310 23.60 -7.87 12.10
CA TYR A 310 22.17 -7.61 12.24
C TYR A 310 21.31 -8.53 11.35
N GLY A 311 21.95 -9.37 10.53
CA GLY A 311 21.30 -10.33 9.63
C GLY A 311 20.18 -9.71 8.82
N HIS A 312 19.08 -10.45 8.71
CA HIS A 312 17.89 -9.98 8.02
C HIS A 312 17.34 -8.68 8.59
N ARG A 313 17.56 -8.34 9.87
CA ARG A 313 17.06 -7.11 10.52
C ARG A 313 17.94 -5.87 10.31
N CYS A 314 19.01 -5.97 9.50
CA CYS A 314 19.89 -4.83 9.23
C CYS A 314 19.15 -3.67 8.55
N ARG A 315 19.01 -2.51 9.19
CA ARG A 315 18.39 -1.32 8.56
C ARG A 315 19.26 -0.69 7.47
N THR A 316 20.57 -0.91 7.53
CA THR A 316 21.55 -0.37 6.57
C THR A 316 21.48 -1.04 5.21
N GLN A 317 21.00 -2.29 5.17
CA GLN A 317 20.92 -3.09 3.95
C GLN A 317 20.00 -2.47 2.87
N THR A 318 19.02 -1.67 3.28
CA THR A 318 18.03 -1.08 2.39
C THR A 318 18.56 0.12 1.62
N HIS A 319 19.43 0.94 2.23
CA HIS A 319 19.81 2.25 1.69
C HIS A 319 21.31 2.39 1.40
N ASN A 320 22.15 1.46 1.85
CA ASN A 320 23.59 1.47 1.56
C ASN A 320 23.96 0.26 0.72
N LEU A 321 24.09 0.48 -0.60
CA LEU A 321 24.41 -0.58 -1.56
C LEU A 321 25.77 -1.23 -1.29
N SER A 322 26.78 -0.46 -0.90
CA SER A 322 28.10 -1.00 -0.57
C SER A 322 28.05 -1.95 0.64
N HIS A 323 27.25 -1.60 1.65
CA HIS A 323 26.99 -2.50 2.79
C HIS A 323 26.25 -3.76 2.35
N ALA A 324 25.21 -3.63 1.54
CA ALA A 324 24.44 -4.76 1.02
C ALA A 324 25.32 -5.72 0.20
N GLN A 325 26.20 -5.20 -0.64
CA GLN A 325 27.13 -6.02 -1.44
C GLN A 325 28.15 -6.76 -0.56
N ARG A 326 28.66 -6.10 0.49
CA ARG A 326 29.74 -6.65 1.32
C ARG A 326 29.30 -7.75 2.28
N TYR A 327 28.08 -7.70 2.80
CA TYR A 327 27.61 -8.62 3.84
C TYR A 327 26.40 -9.41 3.40
N ASP A 328 26.33 -10.70 3.75
CA ASP A 328 25.15 -11.54 3.56
C ASP A 328 24.07 -11.20 4.61
N HIS A 329 22.86 -10.89 4.13
CA HIS A 329 21.69 -10.60 4.98
C HIS A 329 20.68 -11.77 5.01
N ALA A 330 20.92 -12.86 4.28
CA ALA A 330 20.15 -14.11 4.37
C ALA A 330 20.54 -14.93 5.63
N CYS A 331 20.64 -14.27 6.78
CA CYS A 331 21.09 -14.86 8.04
C CYS A 331 20.38 -14.25 9.27
N GLU A 332 20.57 -14.87 10.43
CA GLU A 332 19.98 -14.42 11.69
C GLU A 332 20.74 -13.26 12.33
N GLN A 333 20.03 -12.46 13.13
CA GLN A 333 20.64 -11.43 13.95
C GLN A 333 21.48 -12.07 15.06
N THR A 334 22.75 -11.67 15.16
CA THR A 334 23.69 -12.15 16.17
C THR A 334 24.10 -11.07 17.18
N ARG A 335 23.81 -9.79 16.88
CA ARG A 335 24.12 -8.65 17.75
C ARG A 335 22.89 -7.80 18.05
N TRP A 336 22.68 -7.50 19.33
CA TRP A 336 21.52 -6.78 19.88
C TRP A 336 21.99 -5.49 20.55
N THR A 337 22.40 -4.50 19.76
CA THR A 337 22.82 -3.18 20.25
C THR A 337 21.75 -2.13 20.03
#